data_AF-A0A1C4YFM8-F1
#
_entry.id   AF-A0A1C4YFM8-F1
#
_cell.length_a   1.000
_cell.length_b   1.000
_cell.length_c   1.000
_cell.angle_alpha   90.00
_cell.angle_beta   90.00
_cell.angle_gamma   90.00
#
_symmetry.space_group_name_H-M   'P 1'
#
loop_
_entity.id
_entity.type
_entity.pdbx_description
1 polymer ?
#
loop_
_entity_poly.entity_id
_entity_poly.type
_entity_poly.pdbx_seq_one_letter_code
_entity_poly.pdbx_strand_id
1 'polypeptide(L)'
;MTDPSLADQIRTLHTETTAAIQQRQTLAVEARSALIAALRNRLICRPGCEDALATCGLEPLPQRWTIFAGAQLSYTRSHTDHNEAREQARFGVPDELRLLQPAMAVYPRHVIDVTPDGNDQRYSITVQVTLQTWVTATREADAHQAARAVMEAHLPGLADAGITLTGLTWQAADSPDDVALDNIDTAPQPVADTAQLTELTDDLTAATAARDAAVQALTDLQRAIRARAISALVDDEIGGIYQHTAQRVDRFLVDLGLDPLPRAHHFTVVADLTLPVRAGTAREACDAARAVMRTATTSSPDETRPWTAYGWTIPEHATSDQDRWRIPWRHEYEMWLRGHATSADATAAAEALARADLTQALAGIDHNLITVTTSVEGVGVDLYLDPDSD
;
A
#
# COMPACT_ATOMS: atom_id res chain seq x y z
N MET A 1 51.06 -1.53 -6.23
CA MET A 1 50.47 -1.87 -7.54
C MET A 1 49.13 -2.52 -7.27
N THR A 2 48.05 -1.74 -7.32
CA THR A 2 46.68 -2.26 -7.26
C THR A 2 46.40 -3.02 -8.55
N ASP A 3 45.91 -4.25 -8.41
CA ASP A 3 45.67 -5.18 -9.51
C ASP A 3 44.52 -4.65 -10.39
N PRO A 4 44.70 -4.37 -11.68
CA PRO A 4 43.67 -3.77 -12.54
C PRO A 4 42.36 -4.57 -12.56
N SER A 5 42.42 -5.88 -12.32
CA SER A 5 41.26 -6.78 -12.18
C SER A 5 40.37 -6.41 -10.99
N LEU A 6 40.95 -6.03 -9.85
CA LEU A 6 40.19 -5.67 -8.64
C LEU A 6 39.47 -4.32 -8.81
N ALA A 7 40.15 -3.35 -9.43
CA ALA A 7 39.56 -2.05 -9.75
C ALA A 7 38.38 -2.17 -10.73
N ASP A 8 38.44 -3.10 -11.69
CA ASP A 8 37.35 -3.37 -12.63
C ASP A 8 36.17 -4.10 -11.96
N GLN A 9 36.43 -5.01 -11.02
CA GLN A 9 35.39 -5.66 -10.21
C GLN A 9 34.64 -4.66 -9.32
N ILE A 10 35.37 -3.80 -8.60
CA ILE A 10 34.78 -2.76 -7.76
C ILE A 10 33.94 -1.80 -8.61
N ARG A 11 34.43 -1.39 -9.79
CA ARG A 11 33.66 -0.53 -10.71
C ARG A 11 32.37 -1.19 -11.20
N THR A 12 32.42 -2.50 -11.46
CA THR A 12 31.23 -3.28 -11.86
C THR A 12 30.20 -3.32 -10.74
N LEU A 13 30.63 -3.65 -9.51
CA LEU A 13 29.75 -3.63 -8.34
C LEU A 13 29.15 -2.25 -8.08
N HIS A 14 29.92 -1.17 -8.24
CA HIS A 14 29.39 0.20 -8.12
C HIS A 14 28.32 0.51 -9.17
N THR A 15 28.50 0.02 -10.39
CA THR A 15 27.52 0.18 -11.47
C THR A 15 26.23 -0.57 -11.14
N GLU A 16 26.33 -1.82 -10.67
CA GLU A 16 25.19 -2.63 -10.21
C GLU A 16 24.45 -1.99 -9.04
N THR A 17 25.18 -1.52 -8.01
CA THR A 17 24.60 -0.82 -6.85
C THR A 17 23.84 0.44 -7.28
N THR A 18 24.45 1.24 -8.16
CA THR A 18 23.83 2.47 -8.67
C THR A 18 22.56 2.16 -9.46
N ALA A 19 22.60 1.13 -10.33
CA ALA A 19 21.44 0.69 -11.09
C ALA A 19 20.31 0.20 -10.18
N ALA A 20 20.60 -0.59 -9.15
CA ALA A 20 19.61 -1.08 -8.19
C ALA A 20 18.96 0.08 -7.41
N ILE A 21 19.74 1.07 -6.96
CA ILE A 21 19.23 2.26 -6.29
C ILE A 21 18.33 3.08 -7.22
N GLN A 22 18.75 3.30 -8.46
CA GLN A 22 17.96 4.03 -9.46
C GLN A 22 16.65 3.31 -9.79
N GLN A 23 16.69 1.98 -9.92
CA GLN A 23 15.51 1.17 -10.17
C GLN A 23 14.54 1.22 -8.98
N ARG A 24 15.05 1.14 -7.75
CA ARG A 24 14.23 1.30 -6.54
C ARG A 24 13.57 2.67 -6.46
N GLN A 25 14.30 3.74 -6.77
CA GLN A 25 13.76 5.10 -6.79
C GLN A 25 12.67 5.27 -7.85
N THR A 26 12.90 4.74 -9.06
CA THR A 26 11.92 4.76 -10.15
C THR A 26 10.65 4.00 -9.76
N LEU A 27 10.81 2.77 -9.25
CA LEU A 27 9.70 1.96 -8.78
C LEU A 27 8.92 2.65 -7.65
N ALA A 28 9.59 3.29 -6.70
CA ALA A 28 8.92 4.01 -5.61
C ALA A 28 8.05 5.17 -6.12
N VAL A 29 8.54 5.93 -7.11
CA VAL A 29 7.78 7.03 -7.73
C VAL A 29 6.58 6.51 -8.51
N GLU A 30 6.78 5.49 -9.34
CA GLU A 30 5.72 4.87 -10.13
C GLU A 30 4.67 4.23 -9.22
N ALA A 31 5.11 3.54 -8.17
CA ALA A 31 4.22 2.92 -7.19
C ALA A 31 3.34 3.92 -6.46
N ARG A 32 3.94 5.03 -6.01
CA ARG A 32 3.18 6.12 -5.39
C ARG A 32 2.17 6.74 -6.35
N SER A 33 2.58 7.02 -7.59
CA SER A 33 1.71 7.59 -8.63
C SER A 33 0.50 6.68 -8.92
N ALA A 34 0.74 5.38 -9.09
CA ALA A 34 -0.30 4.40 -9.35
C ALA A 34 -1.25 4.23 -8.15
N LEU A 35 -0.76 4.23 -6.91
CA LEU A 35 -1.61 4.20 -5.71
C LEU A 35 -2.51 5.44 -5.62
N ILE A 36 -1.97 6.63 -5.89
CA ILE A 36 -2.76 7.87 -5.95
C ILE A 36 -3.79 7.83 -7.09
N ALA A 37 -3.43 7.30 -8.25
CA ALA A 37 -4.34 7.13 -9.37
C ALA A 37 -5.47 6.13 -9.04
N ALA A 38 -5.15 5.02 -8.38
CA ALA A 38 -6.12 4.05 -7.90
C ALA A 38 -7.09 4.68 -6.89
N LEU A 39 -6.58 5.48 -5.95
CA LEU A 39 -7.39 6.25 -5.02
C LEU A 39 -8.33 7.24 -5.75
N ARG A 40 -7.82 8.02 -6.71
CA ARG A 40 -8.65 8.95 -7.51
C ARG A 40 -9.72 8.24 -8.33
N ASN A 41 -9.39 7.08 -8.90
CA ASN A 41 -10.32 6.24 -9.63
C ASN A 41 -11.26 5.43 -8.73
N ARG A 42 -11.18 5.64 -7.40
CA ARG A 42 -11.98 4.94 -6.38
C ARG A 42 -11.83 3.42 -6.45
N LEU A 43 -10.66 2.94 -6.86
CA LEU A 43 -10.31 1.52 -6.86
C LEU A 43 -9.88 1.03 -5.47
N ILE A 44 -9.36 1.94 -4.65
CA ILE A 44 -9.00 1.73 -3.25
C ILE A 44 -9.51 2.92 -2.42
N CYS A 45 -9.84 2.68 -1.14
CA CYS A 45 -10.19 3.74 -0.20
C CYS A 45 -8.95 4.51 0.30
N ARG A 46 -9.14 5.72 0.83
CA ARG A 46 -8.04 6.56 1.37
C ARG A 46 -7.25 5.85 2.48
N PRO A 47 -7.88 5.25 3.51
CA PRO A 47 -7.15 4.51 4.54
C PRO A 47 -6.31 3.36 3.97
N GLY A 48 -6.84 2.61 2.99
CA GLY A 48 -6.10 1.56 2.31
C GLY A 48 -4.90 2.08 1.52
N CYS A 49 -5.04 3.24 0.87
CA CYS A 49 -3.94 3.90 0.18
C CYS A 49 -2.86 4.41 1.14
N GLU A 50 -3.24 5.02 2.27
CA GLU A 50 -2.29 5.54 3.27
C GLU A 50 -1.50 4.42 3.93
N ASP A 51 -2.18 3.33 4.28
CA ASP A 51 -1.54 2.12 4.81
C ASP A 51 -0.58 1.48 3.79
N ALA A 52 -0.97 1.42 2.51
CA ALA A 52 -0.11 0.92 1.44
C ALA A 52 1.15 1.78 1.25
N LEU A 53 1.01 3.10 1.26
CA LEU A 53 2.15 4.02 1.18
C LEU A 53 3.08 3.86 2.38
N ALA A 54 2.53 3.80 3.60
CA ALA A 54 3.30 3.64 4.83
C ALA A 54 4.08 2.32 4.86
N THR A 55 3.42 1.21 4.51
CA THR A 55 4.02 -0.13 4.50
C THR A 55 5.12 -0.26 3.47
N CYS A 56 4.95 0.35 2.29
CA CYS A 56 5.97 0.37 1.25
C CYS A 56 7.11 1.39 1.54
N GLY A 57 7.04 2.14 2.65
CA GLY A 57 8.01 3.19 2.97
C GLY A 57 7.99 4.35 1.95
N LEU A 58 6.85 4.55 1.28
CA LEU A 58 6.65 5.58 0.28
C LEU A 58 6.18 6.88 0.93
N GLU A 59 6.37 7.99 0.23
CA GLU A 59 5.93 9.29 0.73
C GLU A 59 4.39 9.33 0.88
N PRO A 60 3.86 9.81 2.03
CA PRO A 60 2.43 9.82 2.29
C PRO A 60 1.64 10.68 1.30
N LEU A 61 0.31 10.55 1.35
CA LEU A 61 -0.57 11.42 0.59
C LEU A 61 -0.38 12.89 1.02
N PRO A 62 -0.45 13.85 0.09
CA PRO A 62 -0.41 15.24 0.45
C PRO A 62 -1.67 15.59 1.26
N GLN A 63 -1.47 16.38 2.31
CA GLN A 63 -2.52 16.86 3.18
C GLN A 63 -2.60 18.39 3.10
N ARG A 64 -3.74 18.95 3.52
CA ARG A 64 -3.98 20.39 3.54
C ARG A 64 -3.58 20.89 4.92
N TRP A 65 -2.50 21.65 4.95
CA TRP A 65 -1.99 22.26 6.16
C TRP A 65 -2.56 23.66 6.30
N THR A 66 -3.05 23.97 7.49
CA THR A 66 -3.40 25.33 7.89
C THR A 66 -2.23 25.90 8.68
N ILE A 67 -1.57 26.91 8.12
CA ILE A 67 -0.39 27.54 8.71
C ILE A 67 -0.74 28.95 9.18
N PHE A 68 -0.38 29.25 10.42
CA PHE A 68 -0.58 30.56 11.03
C PHE A 68 0.73 31.32 11.21
N ALA A 69 0.67 32.63 10.98
CA ALA A 69 1.74 33.56 11.32
C ALA A 69 1.19 34.77 12.08
N GLY A 70 1.82 35.13 13.19
CA GLY A 70 1.62 36.43 13.81
C GLY A 70 2.45 37.48 13.07
N ALA A 71 1.88 38.67 12.86
CA ALA A 71 2.59 39.79 12.24
C ALA A 71 2.02 41.13 12.71
N GLN A 72 2.72 42.21 12.38
CA GLN A 72 2.24 43.58 12.47
C GLN A 72 1.99 44.12 11.07
N LEU A 73 0.78 44.62 10.86
CA LEU A 73 0.32 45.21 9.61
C LEU A 73 0.24 46.72 9.80
N SER A 74 0.96 47.48 8.99
CA SER A 74 0.93 48.94 8.98
C SER A 74 0.41 49.45 7.64
N TYR A 75 -0.55 50.36 7.66
CA TYR A 75 -1.14 50.94 6.45
C TYR A 75 -1.71 52.33 6.73
N THR A 76 -1.96 53.11 5.68
CA THR A 76 -2.54 54.46 5.79
C THR A 76 -3.91 54.53 5.11
N ARG A 77 -4.92 55.04 5.82
CA ARG A 77 -6.29 55.22 5.30
C ARG A 77 -6.90 56.54 5.72
N SER A 78 -7.91 56.96 4.98
CA SER A 78 -8.69 58.16 5.31
C SER A 78 -9.88 57.77 6.19
N HIS A 79 -10.08 58.50 7.29
CA HIS A 79 -11.20 58.31 8.22
C HIS A 79 -11.72 59.67 8.70
N THR A 80 -12.99 59.74 9.09
CA THR A 80 -13.64 60.98 9.52
C THR A 80 -13.04 61.52 10.82
N ASP A 81 -12.68 60.61 11.73
CA ASP A 81 -11.99 60.92 12.98
C ASP A 81 -11.15 59.73 13.50
N HIS A 82 -10.42 59.98 14.59
CA HIS A 82 -9.53 58.99 15.21
C HIS A 82 -10.30 57.79 15.80
N ASN A 83 -11.51 57.99 16.32
CA ASN A 83 -12.29 56.92 16.93
C ASN A 83 -12.80 55.96 15.85
N GLU A 84 -13.28 56.49 14.73
CA GLU A 84 -13.67 55.70 13.57
C GLU A 84 -12.47 54.89 13.03
N ALA A 85 -11.31 55.53 12.86
CA ALA A 85 -10.10 54.86 12.41
C ALA A 85 -9.73 53.68 13.34
N ARG A 86 -9.82 53.90 14.66
CA ARG A 86 -9.53 52.87 15.66
C ARG A 86 -10.58 51.76 15.69
N GLU A 87 -11.86 52.06 15.53
CA GLU A 87 -12.91 51.04 15.47
C GLU A 87 -12.84 50.21 14.20
N GLN A 88 -12.65 50.83 13.03
CA GLN A 88 -12.52 50.11 11.77
C GLN A 88 -11.25 49.24 11.76
N ALA A 89 -10.14 49.71 12.36
CA ALA A 89 -8.93 48.90 12.49
C ALA A 89 -9.10 47.62 13.34
N ARG A 90 -10.12 47.54 14.20
CA ARG A 90 -10.40 46.35 15.04
C ARG A 90 -11.07 45.21 14.27
N PHE A 91 -11.85 45.54 13.24
CA PHE A 91 -12.70 44.57 12.52
C PHE A 91 -12.40 44.50 11.02
N GLY A 92 -11.77 45.54 10.49
CA GLY A 92 -11.44 45.70 9.08
C GLY A 92 -10.05 45.17 8.76
N VAL A 93 -9.98 44.45 7.64
CA VAL A 93 -8.74 44.13 6.95
C VAL A 93 -8.75 44.95 5.66
N PRO A 94 -7.63 45.57 5.25
CA PRO A 94 -7.52 46.19 3.93
C PRO A 94 -7.99 45.24 2.82
N ASP A 95 -8.86 45.72 1.92
CA ASP A 95 -9.41 44.91 0.83
C ASP A 95 -8.32 44.34 -0.09
N GLU A 96 -7.17 45.01 -0.18
CA GLU A 96 -6.01 44.56 -0.95
C GLU A 96 -5.48 43.19 -0.48
N LEU A 97 -5.60 42.87 0.83
CA LEU A 97 -5.24 41.56 1.36
C LEU A 97 -6.22 40.46 0.92
N ARG A 98 -7.47 40.81 0.62
CA ARG A 98 -8.49 39.85 0.14
C ARG A 98 -8.30 39.47 -1.32
N LEU A 99 -7.53 40.26 -2.08
CA LEU A 99 -7.28 40.06 -3.50
C LEU A 99 -6.03 39.20 -3.79
N LEU A 100 -5.24 38.89 -2.77
CA LEU A 100 -4.03 38.07 -2.89
C LEU A 100 -4.36 36.63 -3.34
N GLN A 101 -3.52 36.08 -4.22
CA GLN A 101 -3.60 34.69 -4.69
C GLN A 101 -2.25 33.96 -4.50
N PRO A 102 -2.20 32.82 -3.79
CA PRO A 102 -3.32 32.13 -3.15
C PRO A 102 -3.92 32.94 -1.99
N ALA A 103 -5.21 32.73 -1.74
CA ALA A 103 -5.99 33.48 -0.77
C ALA A 103 -5.45 33.29 0.66
N MET A 104 -5.31 34.41 1.37
CA MET A 104 -4.87 34.46 2.76
C MET A 104 -5.97 35.07 3.62
N ALA A 105 -6.29 34.43 4.74
CA ALA A 105 -7.18 35.02 5.72
C ALA A 105 -6.36 35.84 6.72
N VAL A 106 -6.87 37.04 7.04
CA VAL A 106 -6.22 37.96 7.98
C VAL A 106 -7.20 38.23 9.10
N TYR A 107 -6.76 38.00 10.32
CA TYR A 107 -7.56 38.18 11.53
C TYR A 107 -6.91 39.26 12.40
N PRO A 108 -7.48 40.48 12.44
CA PRO A 108 -7.06 41.50 13.38
C PRO A 108 -7.16 40.97 14.83
N ARG A 109 -6.10 41.17 15.62
CA ARG A 109 -6.06 40.79 17.04
C ARG A 109 -6.15 42.02 17.94
N HIS A 110 -5.28 42.99 17.69
CA HIS A 110 -5.15 44.17 18.53
C HIS A 110 -4.62 45.36 17.73
N VAL A 111 -5.27 46.51 17.86
CA VAL A 111 -4.79 47.77 17.28
C VAL A 111 -3.68 48.32 18.16
N ILE A 112 -2.45 48.31 17.63
CA ILE A 112 -1.25 48.79 18.32
C ILE A 112 -1.26 50.31 18.37
N ASP A 113 -1.43 50.97 17.22
CA ASP A 113 -1.36 52.42 17.12
C ASP A 113 -2.24 52.97 15.98
N VAL A 114 -2.74 54.20 16.17
CA VAL A 114 -3.47 54.98 15.17
C VAL A 114 -3.05 56.43 15.31
N THR A 115 -2.29 56.95 14.35
CA THR A 115 -1.73 58.31 14.41
C THR A 115 -2.11 59.12 13.17
N PRO A 116 -2.46 60.41 13.31
CA PRO A 116 -2.76 61.24 12.14
C PRO A 116 -1.49 61.47 11.30
N ASP A 117 -1.60 61.26 9.99
CA ASP A 117 -0.51 61.30 9.01
C ASP A 117 -0.38 62.69 8.36
N GLY A 118 -0.30 63.74 9.19
CA GLY A 118 0.00 65.12 8.80
C GLY A 118 -1.03 65.86 7.92
N ASN A 119 -1.97 65.15 7.30
CA ASN A 119 -3.12 65.68 6.57
C ASN A 119 -4.41 65.48 7.39
N ASP A 120 -5.30 66.48 7.38
CA ASP A 120 -6.63 66.35 8.00
C ASP A 120 -7.33 65.12 7.39
N GLN A 121 -7.64 64.14 8.25
CA GLN A 121 -8.36 62.89 7.96
C GLN A 121 -7.56 61.69 7.43
N ARG A 122 -6.22 61.73 7.29
CA ARG A 122 -5.42 60.50 7.05
C ARG A 122 -4.82 59.98 8.36
N TYR A 123 -4.90 58.67 8.56
CA TYR A 123 -4.37 57.98 9.73
C TYR A 123 -3.43 56.86 9.31
N SER A 124 -2.24 56.85 9.90
CA SER A 124 -1.34 55.70 9.93
C SER A 124 -1.83 54.73 11.00
N ILE A 125 -2.11 53.50 10.59
CA ILE A 125 -2.73 52.47 11.42
C ILE A 125 -1.78 51.30 11.50
N THR A 126 -1.46 50.86 12.72
CA THR A 126 -0.66 49.65 12.96
C THR A 126 -1.46 48.67 13.80
N VAL A 127 -1.64 47.45 13.29
CA VAL A 127 -2.48 46.41 13.89
C VAL A 127 -1.69 45.11 13.96
N GLN A 128 -1.77 44.44 15.11
CA GLN A 128 -1.32 43.06 15.23
C GLN A 128 -2.36 42.14 14.58
N VAL A 129 -1.90 41.30 13.66
CA VAL A 129 -2.75 40.39 12.89
C VAL A 129 -2.28 38.94 13.04
N THR A 130 -3.21 38.00 12.88
CA THR A 130 -2.91 36.61 12.57
C THR A 130 -3.21 36.38 11.10
N LEU A 131 -2.20 35.94 10.36
CA LEU A 131 -2.31 35.51 8.97
C LEU A 131 -2.51 34.01 8.97
N GLN A 132 -3.46 33.55 8.17
CA GLN A 132 -3.73 32.15 7.94
C GLN A 132 -3.61 31.86 6.45
N THR A 133 -2.79 30.87 6.11
CA THR A 133 -2.63 30.38 4.76
C THR A 133 -2.86 28.87 4.72
N TRP A 134 -3.34 28.38 3.58
CA TRP A 134 -3.50 26.96 3.33
C TRP A 134 -2.51 26.52 2.28
N VAL A 135 -1.81 25.44 2.56
CA VAL A 135 -0.84 24.84 1.64
C VAL A 135 -1.02 23.34 1.60
N THR A 136 -0.70 22.74 0.47
CA THR A 136 -0.74 21.29 0.30
C THR A 136 0.69 20.75 0.37
N ALA A 137 0.94 19.85 1.31
CA ALA A 137 2.26 19.25 1.52
C ALA A 137 2.14 17.88 2.18
N THR A 138 3.17 17.05 2.06
CA THR A 138 3.26 15.72 2.67
C THR A 138 3.82 15.77 4.10
N ARG A 139 4.56 16.84 4.44
CA ARG A 139 5.15 17.06 5.77
C ARG A 139 4.94 18.49 6.26
N GLU A 140 4.89 18.65 7.58
CA GLU A 140 4.73 19.96 8.24
C GLU A 140 5.86 20.94 7.87
N ALA A 141 7.11 20.47 7.81
CA ALA A 141 8.25 21.31 7.46
C ALA A 141 8.12 21.91 6.04
N ASP A 142 7.69 21.07 5.08
CA ASP A 142 7.47 21.48 3.69
C ASP A 142 6.27 22.44 3.59
N ALA A 143 5.23 22.21 4.40
CA ALA A 143 4.11 23.14 4.53
C ALA A 143 4.56 24.53 5.02
N HIS A 144 5.40 24.58 6.06
CA HIS A 144 5.95 25.85 6.55
C HIS A 144 6.81 26.56 5.51
N GLN A 145 7.63 25.82 4.77
CA GLN A 145 8.44 26.38 3.70
C GLN A 145 7.57 26.95 2.56
N ALA A 146 6.56 26.20 2.12
CA ALA A 146 5.61 26.66 1.11
C ALA A 146 4.83 27.89 1.58
N ALA A 147 4.37 27.90 2.84
CA ALA A 147 3.66 29.04 3.42
C ALA A 147 4.54 30.31 3.49
N ARG A 148 5.84 30.16 3.79
CA ARG A 148 6.82 31.26 3.73
C ARG A 148 6.98 31.80 2.32
N ALA A 149 7.16 30.92 1.34
CA ALA A 149 7.29 31.32 -0.06
C ALA A 149 6.05 32.07 -0.57
N VAL A 150 4.84 31.62 -0.20
CA VAL A 150 3.59 32.32 -0.50
C VAL A 150 3.58 33.73 0.13
N MET A 151 3.98 33.85 1.40
CA MET A 151 4.05 35.15 2.08
C MET A 151 5.05 36.09 1.39
N GLU A 152 6.25 35.60 1.10
CA GLU A 152 7.31 36.36 0.45
C GLU A 152 6.90 36.86 -0.94
N ALA A 153 6.17 36.02 -1.70
CA ALA A 153 5.62 36.41 -3.00
C ALA A 153 4.60 37.56 -2.90
N HIS A 154 3.90 37.69 -1.77
CA HIS A 154 2.91 38.75 -1.53
C HIS A 154 3.51 40.06 -1.03
N LEU A 155 4.72 40.05 -0.44
CA LEU A 155 5.34 41.25 0.15
C LEU A 155 5.47 42.41 -0.84
N PRO A 156 5.90 42.23 -2.11
CA PRO A 156 5.99 43.33 -3.06
C PRO A 156 4.62 43.95 -3.38
N GLY A 157 3.59 43.12 -3.61
CA GLY A 157 2.24 43.61 -3.92
C GLY A 157 1.58 44.36 -2.76
N LEU A 158 1.89 43.95 -1.52
CA LEU A 158 1.47 44.69 -0.32
C LEU A 158 2.18 46.04 -0.22
N ALA A 159 3.48 46.08 -0.46
CA ALA A 159 4.24 47.32 -0.45
C ALA A 159 3.73 48.32 -1.50
N ASP A 160 3.37 47.85 -2.70
CA ASP A 160 2.76 48.67 -3.76
C ASP A 160 1.40 49.26 -3.35
N ALA A 161 0.65 48.53 -2.52
CA ALA A 161 -0.60 49.01 -1.91
C ALA A 161 -0.39 49.94 -0.70
N GLY A 162 0.87 50.25 -0.34
CA GLY A 162 1.20 51.04 0.85
C GLY A 162 0.95 50.30 2.16
N ILE A 163 1.02 48.96 2.13
CA ILE A 163 0.83 48.07 3.27
C ILE A 163 2.17 47.43 3.61
N THR A 164 2.61 47.59 4.85
CA THR A 164 3.86 46.98 5.33
C THR A 164 3.54 45.86 6.32
N LEU A 165 4.19 44.72 6.15
CA LEU A 165 4.12 43.58 7.05
C LEU A 165 5.46 43.39 7.77
N THR A 166 5.46 43.36 9.10
CA THR A 166 6.67 43.18 9.91
C THR A 166 6.45 42.23 11.08
N GLY A 167 7.53 41.79 11.75
CA GLY A 167 7.43 40.98 12.97
C GLY A 167 6.84 39.58 12.76
N LEU A 168 7.03 39.00 11.56
CA LEU A 168 6.54 37.67 11.21
C LEU A 168 7.05 36.61 12.18
N THR A 169 6.11 35.94 12.85
CA THR A 169 6.37 34.85 13.78
C THR A 169 5.45 33.68 13.43
N TRP A 170 6.04 32.59 12.92
CA TRP A 170 5.32 31.38 12.52
C TRP A 170 4.89 30.59 13.76
N GLN A 171 3.65 30.13 13.77
CA GLN A 171 3.10 29.28 14.82
C GLN A 171 3.22 27.81 14.41
N ALA A 172 3.14 26.89 15.37
CA ALA A 172 3.02 25.46 15.06
C ALA A 172 1.77 25.23 14.19
N ALA A 173 1.86 24.30 13.25
CA ALA A 173 0.71 23.94 12.43
C ALA A 173 -0.35 23.21 13.27
N ASP A 174 -1.61 23.43 12.95
CA ASP A 174 -2.68 22.55 13.42
C ASP A 174 -2.57 21.19 12.70
N SER A 175 -3.30 20.19 13.20
CA SER A 175 -3.39 18.90 12.50
C SER A 175 -3.92 19.11 11.08
N PRO A 176 -3.30 18.50 10.06
CA PRO A 176 -3.68 18.75 8.68
C PRO A 176 -5.01 18.07 8.33
N ASP A 177 -5.73 18.67 7.39
CA ASP A 177 -6.97 18.14 6.85
C ASP A 177 -6.71 17.30 5.59
N ASP A 178 -7.62 16.39 5.27
CA ASP A 178 -7.57 15.65 4.02
C ASP A 178 -7.75 16.58 2.81
N VAL A 179 -6.89 16.40 1.81
CA VAL A 179 -7.05 17.05 0.50
C VAL A 179 -8.12 16.31 -0.29
N ALA A 180 -9.01 17.07 -0.94
CA ALA A 180 -9.97 16.52 -1.90
C ALA A 180 -9.23 15.77 -3.02
N LEU A 181 -9.72 14.58 -3.39
CA LEU A 181 -9.02 13.67 -4.31
C LEU A 181 -8.66 14.32 -5.67
N ASP A 182 -9.50 15.23 -6.16
CA ASP A 182 -9.28 15.93 -7.43
C ASP A 182 -8.09 16.90 -7.40
N ASN A 183 -7.65 17.30 -6.21
CA ASN A 183 -6.54 18.22 -5.98
C ASN A 183 -5.21 17.48 -5.69
N ILE A 184 -5.21 16.15 -5.70
CA ILE A 184 -3.99 15.35 -5.55
C ILE A 184 -3.42 15.08 -6.94
N ASP A 185 -2.21 15.58 -7.17
CA ASP A 185 -1.49 15.30 -8.41
C ASP A 185 -1.14 13.82 -8.50
N THR A 186 -1.49 13.22 -9.65
CA THR A 186 -1.20 11.83 -9.98
C THR A 186 0.11 11.69 -10.72
N ALA A 187 0.66 12.78 -11.26
CA ALA A 187 1.88 12.72 -12.04
C ALA A 187 3.04 12.24 -11.16
N PRO A 188 3.90 11.35 -11.69
CA PRO A 188 5.13 10.98 -11.00
C PRO A 188 5.97 12.24 -10.79
N GLN A 189 6.21 12.60 -9.53
CA GLN A 189 7.11 13.70 -9.22
C GLN A 189 8.55 13.21 -9.36
N PRO A 190 9.42 13.98 -10.05
CA PRO A 190 10.82 13.63 -10.12
C PRO A 190 11.39 13.57 -8.71
N VAL A 191 12.16 12.53 -8.40
CA VAL A 191 12.91 12.46 -7.13
C VAL A 191 13.87 13.64 -7.12
N ALA A 192 13.55 14.66 -6.31
CA ALA A 192 14.49 15.71 -6.00
C ALA A 192 15.65 15.07 -5.24
N ASP A 193 16.86 15.28 -5.76
CA ASP A 193 18.10 14.60 -5.38
C ASP A 193 18.14 13.11 -5.74
N THR A 194 18.86 12.80 -6.82
CA THR A 194 19.65 11.57 -6.87
C THR A 194 20.42 11.49 -5.55
N ALA A 195 19.98 10.61 -4.65
CA ALA A 195 20.62 10.37 -3.37
C ALA A 195 22.14 10.46 -3.57
N GLN A 196 22.76 11.45 -2.93
CA GLN A 196 24.21 11.58 -2.97
C GLN A 196 24.78 10.25 -2.51
N LEU A 197 25.41 9.54 -3.46
CA LEU A 197 26.16 8.33 -3.18
C LEU A 197 27.11 8.66 -2.04
N THR A 198 26.84 8.10 -0.86
CA THR A 198 27.82 8.07 0.23
C THR A 198 29.10 7.55 -0.41
N GLU A 199 30.22 8.28 -0.26
CA GLU A 199 31.49 7.95 -0.92
C GLU A 199 31.75 6.45 -0.87
N LEU A 200 31.64 5.82 -2.05
CA LEU A 200 31.76 4.37 -2.19
C LEU A 200 33.22 3.99 -1.91
N THR A 201 33.43 3.18 -0.88
CA THR A 201 34.74 2.75 -0.40
C THR A 201 35.47 1.89 -1.44
N ASP A 202 36.79 2.06 -1.62
CA ASP A 202 37.65 1.23 -2.49
C ASP A 202 37.87 -0.22 -1.96
N ASP A 203 37.00 -0.70 -1.08
CA ASP A 203 37.06 -2.04 -0.49
C ASP A 203 36.01 -2.96 -1.15
N LEU A 204 36.48 -4.06 -1.74
CA LEU A 204 35.66 -5.06 -2.40
C LEU A 204 34.59 -5.65 -1.48
N THR A 205 34.89 -5.82 -0.18
CA THR A 205 33.93 -6.37 0.79
C THR A 205 32.79 -5.38 1.03
N ALA A 206 33.13 -4.10 1.19
CA ALA A 206 32.15 -3.03 1.34
C ALA A 206 31.31 -2.83 0.07
N ALA A 207 31.93 -2.87 -1.11
CA ALA A 207 31.24 -2.75 -2.39
C ALA A 207 30.23 -3.90 -2.63
N THR A 208 30.60 -5.13 -2.27
CA THR A 208 29.70 -6.30 -2.36
C THR A 208 28.53 -6.16 -1.40
N ALA A 209 28.78 -5.81 -0.13
CA ALA A 209 27.74 -5.62 0.87
C ALA A 209 26.76 -4.49 0.49
N ALA A 210 27.26 -3.39 -0.09
CA ALA A 210 26.43 -2.30 -0.60
C ALA A 210 25.54 -2.75 -1.76
N ARG A 211 26.08 -3.57 -2.69
CA ARG A 211 25.30 -4.14 -3.79
C ARG A 211 24.20 -5.05 -3.28
N ASP A 212 24.53 -5.98 -2.38
CA ASP A 212 23.56 -6.92 -1.82
C ASP A 212 22.45 -6.20 -1.05
N ALA A 213 22.79 -5.18 -0.25
CA ALA A 213 21.81 -4.36 0.46
C ALA A 213 20.89 -3.58 -0.50
N ALA A 214 21.43 -3.02 -1.57
CA ALA A 214 20.64 -2.29 -2.57
C ALA A 214 19.69 -3.22 -3.34
N VAL A 215 20.15 -4.40 -3.74
CA VAL A 215 19.33 -5.42 -4.39
C VAL A 215 18.25 -5.94 -3.44
N GLN A 216 18.59 -6.26 -2.19
CA GLN A 216 17.62 -6.70 -1.18
C GLN A 216 16.54 -5.63 -0.95
N ALA A 217 16.93 -4.37 -0.81
CA ALA A 217 15.99 -3.27 -0.61
C ALA A 217 15.07 -3.03 -1.83
N LEU A 218 15.52 -3.36 -3.04
CA LEU A 218 14.66 -3.35 -4.23
C LEU A 218 13.65 -4.51 -4.18
N THR A 219 14.11 -5.73 -3.91
CA THR A 219 13.26 -6.93 -3.79
C THR A 219 12.21 -6.78 -2.69
N ASP A 220 12.59 -6.26 -1.52
CA ASP A 220 11.69 -6.02 -0.39
C ASP A 220 10.59 -5.01 -0.76
N LEU A 221 10.93 -3.95 -1.51
CA LEU A 221 9.96 -2.97 -1.99
C LEU A 221 8.99 -3.61 -3.00
N GLN A 222 9.49 -4.40 -3.95
CA GLN A 222 8.65 -5.13 -4.91
C GLN A 222 7.68 -6.08 -4.21
N ARG A 223 8.17 -6.82 -3.20
CA ARG A 223 7.35 -7.72 -2.39
C ARG A 223 6.28 -6.96 -1.61
N ALA A 224 6.64 -5.87 -0.93
CA ALA A 224 5.69 -5.05 -0.18
C ALA A 224 4.58 -4.45 -1.07
N ILE A 225 4.93 -3.95 -2.25
CA ILE A 225 3.94 -3.42 -3.21
C ILE A 225 3.01 -4.54 -3.69
N ARG A 226 3.56 -5.70 -4.07
CA ARG A 226 2.78 -6.85 -4.53
C ARG A 226 1.80 -7.32 -3.46
N ALA A 227 2.29 -7.50 -2.23
CA ALA A 227 1.52 -7.92 -1.08
C ALA A 227 0.29 -7.05 -0.87
N ARG A 228 0.49 -5.74 -0.86
CA ARG A 228 -0.58 -4.82 -0.51
C ARG A 228 -1.53 -4.53 -1.66
N ALA A 229 -1.07 -4.60 -2.91
CA ALA A 229 -1.95 -4.60 -4.08
C ALA A 229 -2.97 -5.75 -4.02
N ILE A 230 -2.53 -6.93 -3.56
CA ILE A 230 -3.42 -8.09 -3.37
C ILE A 230 -4.40 -7.81 -2.23
N SER A 231 -3.93 -7.46 -1.02
CA SER A 231 -4.83 -7.26 0.13
C SER A 231 -5.81 -6.09 -0.06
N ALA A 232 -5.35 -4.94 -0.57
CA ALA A 232 -6.20 -3.75 -0.74
C ALA A 232 -7.32 -3.95 -1.78
N LEU A 233 -7.15 -4.89 -2.71
CA LEU A 233 -8.16 -5.23 -3.72
C LEU A 233 -9.05 -6.41 -3.31
N VAL A 234 -8.66 -7.16 -2.28
CA VAL A 234 -9.44 -8.28 -1.68
C VAL A 234 -10.32 -7.80 -0.52
N ASP A 235 -9.85 -6.82 0.26
CA ASP A 235 -10.54 -6.34 1.47
C ASP A 235 -11.72 -5.38 1.17
N ASP A 236 -11.82 -4.81 -0.04
CA ASP A 236 -12.95 -3.96 -0.45
C ASP A 236 -14.07 -4.81 -1.11
N GLU A 237 -15.08 -5.14 -0.30
CA GLU A 237 -16.36 -5.72 -0.70
C GLU A 237 -17.05 -4.88 -1.80
N ILE A 238 -16.80 -5.19 -3.07
CA ILE A 238 -17.80 -4.98 -4.13
C ILE A 238 -18.04 -6.33 -4.77
N GLY A 239 -19.05 -7.03 -4.25
CA GLY A 239 -19.47 -8.37 -4.67
C GLY A 239 -19.53 -8.51 -6.18
N GLY A 240 -18.65 -9.35 -6.71
CA GLY A 240 -18.53 -9.66 -8.12
C GLY A 240 -17.60 -10.85 -8.32
N ILE A 241 -17.93 -11.67 -9.31
CA ILE A 241 -17.27 -12.92 -9.67
C ILE A 241 -15.74 -12.72 -9.70
N TYR A 242 -15.01 -13.52 -8.90
CA TYR A 242 -13.57 -13.46 -8.59
C TYR A 242 -12.63 -13.11 -9.77
N GLN A 243 -13.00 -13.43 -11.01
CA GLN A 243 -12.22 -13.13 -12.21
C GLN A 243 -12.07 -11.62 -12.50
N HIS A 244 -13.04 -10.77 -12.12
CA HIS A 244 -12.92 -9.33 -12.34
C HIS A 244 -11.93 -8.66 -11.38
N THR A 245 -11.80 -9.18 -10.15
CA THR A 245 -10.84 -8.67 -9.16
C THR A 245 -9.42 -9.04 -9.56
N ALA A 246 -9.18 -10.29 -9.94
CA ALA A 246 -7.88 -10.77 -10.40
C ALA A 246 -7.34 -10.00 -11.63
N GLN A 247 -8.18 -9.73 -12.63
CA GLN A 247 -7.78 -8.95 -13.80
C GLN A 247 -7.48 -7.48 -13.46
N ARG A 248 -8.19 -6.91 -12.47
CA ARG A 248 -7.92 -5.57 -11.96
C ARG A 248 -6.59 -5.50 -11.21
N VAL A 249 -6.29 -6.50 -10.37
CA VAL A 249 -5.01 -6.62 -9.66
C VAL A 249 -3.86 -6.82 -10.67
N ASP A 250 -4.01 -7.73 -11.64
CA ASP A 250 -3.02 -7.96 -12.69
C ASP A 250 -2.70 -6.67 -13.45
N ARG A 251 -3.74 -5.94 -13.89
CA ARG A 251 -3.54 -4.67 -14.58
C ARG A 251 -2.84 -3.66 -13.67
N PHE A 252 -3.23 -3.58 -12.40
CA PHE A 252 -2.61 -2.67 -11.44
C PHE A 252 -1.13 -3.02 -11.20
N LEU A 253 -0.78 -4.29 -11.03
CA LEU A 253 0.61 -4.76 -10.90
C LEU A 253 1.44 -4.47 -12.17
N VAL A 254 0.86 -4.69 -13.35
CA VAL A 254 1.54 -4.38 -14.62
C VAL A 254 1.72 -2.87 -14.80
N ASP A 255 0.73 -2.06 -14.45
CA ASP A 255 0.81 -0.59 -14.47
C ASP A 255 1.87 -0.07 -13.46
N LEU A 256 2.17 -0.86 -12.41
CA LEU A 256 3.24 -0.63 -11.43
C LEU A 256 4.63 -1.14 -11.90
N GLY A 257 4.74 -1.74 -13.09
CA GLY A 257 5.99 -2.34 -13.58
C GLY A 257 6.37 -3.65 -12.89
N LEU A 258 5.43 -4.29 -12.19
CA LEU A 258 5.61 -5.57 -11.51
C LEU A 258 5.05 -6.72 -12.37
N ASP A 259 5.53 -7.94 -12.10
CA ASP A 259 4.93 -9.13 -12.71
C ASP A 259 3.46 -9.27 -12.29
N PRO A 260 2.59 -9.76 -13.20
CA PRO A 260 1.20 -10.04 -12.89
C PRO A 260 1.09 -11.13 -11.81
N LEU A 261 -0.13 -11.34 -11.28
CA LEU A 261 -0.36 -12.39 -10.30
C LEU A 261 0.07 -13.75 -10.87
N PRO A 262 0.73 -14.58 -10.05
CA PRO A 262 1.08 -15.93 -10.45
C PRO A 262 -0.20 -16.67 -10.84
N ARG A 263 -0.18 -17.26 -12.03
CA ARG A 263 -1.25 -18.12 -12.50
C ARG A 263 -1.16 -19.44 -11.77
N ALA A 264 -2.31 -19.92 -11.27
CA ALA A 264 -2.42 -21.25 -10.71
C ALA A 264 -3.48 -22.04 -11.46
N HIS A 265 -3.28 -23.34 -11.55
CA HIS A 265 -4.28 -24.26 -12.04
C HIS A 265 -5.11 -24.74 -10.85
N HIS A 266 -6.43 -24.62 -10.96
CA HIS A 266 -7.37 -25.05 -9.92
C HIS A 266 -7.88 -26.44 -10.27
N PHE A 267 -7.70 -27.36 -9.33
CA PHE A 267 -8.08 -28.76 -9.48
C PHE A 267 -8.92 -29.23 -8.32
N THR A 268 -9.84 -30.14 -8.66
CA THR A 268 -10.45 -31.04 -7.70
C THR A 268 -9.94 -32.44 -7.97
N VAL A 269 -9.16 -33.00 -7.04
CA VAL A 269 -8.71 -34.39 -7.08
C VAL A 269 -9.62 -35.22 -6.19
N VAL A 270 -10.36 -36.14 -6.79
CA VAL A 270 -11.22 -37.08 -6.09
C VAL A 270 -10.51 -38.42 -5.99
N ALA A 271 -10.31 -38.89 -4.77
CA ALA A 271 -9.78 -40.22 -4.48
C ALA A 271 -10.88 -41.09 -3.86
N ASP A 272 -11.22 -42.17 -4.55
CA ASP A 272 -12.12 -43.19 -4.03
C ASP A 272 -11.32 -44.31 -3.36
N LEU A 273 -11.66 -44.55 -2.10
CA LEU A 273 -11.00 -45.47 -1.19
C LEU A 273 -12.00 -46.52 -0.71
N THR A 274 -11.50 -47.70 -0.35
CA THR A 274 -12.24 -48.66 0.46
C THR A 274 -11.52 -48.91 1.76
N LEU A 275 -12.23 -48.67 2.86
CA LEU A 275 -11.73 -48.87 4.22
C LEU A 275 -12.32 -50.15 4.81
N PRO A 276 -11.49 -51.14 5.19
CA PRO A 276 -11.90 -52.32 5.92
C PRO A 276 -12.08 -51.98 7.41
N VAL A 277 -13.28 -52.20 7.94
CA VAL A 277 -13.63 -51.89 9.33
C VAL A 277 -14.26 -53.11 10.01
N ARG A 278 -13.82 -53.42 11.24
CA ARG A 278 -14.48 -54.43 12.09
C ARG A 278 -15.55 -53.75 12.92
N ALA A 279 -16.81 -54.06 12.68
CA ALA A 279 -17.95 -53.53 13.42
C ALA A 279 -19.15 -54.48 13.36
N GLY A 280 -20.06 -54.39 14.35
CA GLY A 280 -21.25 -55.25 14.44
C GLY A 280 -22.35 -54.85 13.46
N THR A 281 -22.40 -53.57 13.05
CA THR A 281 -23.38 -53.06 12.10
C THR A 281 -22.75 -52.16 11.02
N ALA A 282 -23.45 -51.99 9.89
CA ALA A 282 -23.03 -51.08 8.82
C ALA A 282 -22.87 -49.63 9.32
N ARG A 283 -23.74 -49.20 10.25
CA ARG A 283 -23.71 -47.87 10.84
C ARG A 283 -22.47 -47.66 11.71
N GLU A 284 -22.18 -48.62 12.59
CA GLU A 284 -20.95 -48.61 13.39
C GLU A 284 -19.70 -48.63 12.50
N ALA A 285 -19.72 -49.40 11.41
CA ALA A 285 -18.63 -49.43 10.44
C ALA A 285 -18.41 -48.07 9.75
N CYS A 286 -19.51 -47.40 9.34
CA CYS A 286 -19.44 -46.06 8.74
C CYS A 286 -18.95 -45.00 9.73
N ASP A 287 -19.41 -45.07 10.99
CA ASP A 287 -18.99 -44.13 12.04
C ASP A 287 -17.51 -44.33 12.40
N ALA A 288 -17.04 -45.58 12.47
CA ALA A 288 -15.64 -45.90 12.68
C ALA A 288 -14.75 -45.49 11.49
N ALA A 289 -15.20 -45.71 10.24
CA ALA A 289 -14.49 -45.21 9.05
C ALA A 289 -14.37 -43.67 9.07
N ARG A 290 -15.44 -42.96 9.44
CA ARG A 290 -15.42 -41.50 9.60
C ARG A 290 -14.47 -41.05 10.69
N ALA A 291 -14.40 -41.76 11.81
CA ALA A 291 -13.47 -41.45 12.91
C ALA A 291 -12.01 -41.66 12.49
N VAL A 292 -11.70 -42.74 11.76
CA VAL A 292 -10.36 -43.01 11.22
C VAL A 292 -9.95 -41.92 10.24
N MET A 293 -10.78 -41.62 9.25
CA MET A 293 -10.46 -40.58 8.25
C MET A 293 -10.36 -39.20 8.86
N ARG A 294 -11.23 -38.85 9.83
CA ARG A 294 -11.10 -37.60 10.58
C ARG A 294 -9.75 -37.55 11.28
N THR A 295 -9.37 -38.58 12.01
CA THR A 295 -8.07 -38.62 12.73
C THR A 295 -6.87 -38.48 11.79
N ALA A 296 -6.92 -39.20 10.66
CA ALA A 296 -5.87 -39.19 9.63
C ALA A 296 -5.73 -37.83 8.92
N THR A 297 -6.83 -37.09 8.75
CA THR A 297 -6.86 -35.80 8.02
C THR A 297 -6.76 -34.58 8.95
N THR A 298 -7.27 -34.64 10.18
CA THR A 298 -7.19 -33.53 11.17
C THR A 298 -5.84 -33.41 11.86
N SER A 299 -4.95 -34.40 11.74
CA SER A 299 -3.56 -34.29 12.20
C SER A 299 -2.67 -33.55 11.20
N SER A 300 -3.26 -32.99 10.13
CA SER A 300 -2.53 -32.29 9.07
C SER A 300 -3.19 -31.01 8.52
N PRO A 301 -3.65 -30.07 9.36
CA PRO A 301 -3.70 -28.68 8.94
C PRO A 301 -2.29 -28.13 9.08
N ASP A 302 -1.44 -28.43 8.10
CA ASP A 302 -0.26 -27.63 7.89
C ASP A 302 -0.74 -26.40 7.12
N GLU A 303 -0.69 -25.21 7.74
CA GLU A 303 -1.08 -23.93 7.12
C GLU A 303 -0.27 -23.65 5.84
N THR A 304 0.78 -24.44 5.59
CA THR A 304 1.64 -24.39 4.39
C THR A 304 1.17 -25.28 3.23
N ARG A 305 0.09 -26.05 3.37
CA ARG A 305 -0.42 -26.93 2.30
C ARG A 305 -1.20 -26.15 1.24
N PRO A 306 -0.93 -26.36 -0.07
CA PRO A 306 -1.60 -25.62 -1.15
C PRO A 306 -3.01 -26.16 -1.47
N TRP A 307 -3.66 -26.85 -0.52
CA TRP A 307 -4.95 -27.51 -0.75
C TRP A 307 -5.81 -27.62 0.50
N THR A 308 -7.12 -27.71 0.30
CA THR A 308 -8.09 -28.14 1.30
C THR A 308 -8.56 -29.55 0.98
N ALA A 309 -8.89 -30.34 2.01
CA ALA A 309 -9.32 -31.72 1.83
C ALA A 309 -10.61 -32.00 2.60
N TYR A 310 -11.59 -32.58 1.91
CA TYR A 310 -12.89 -32.95 2.46
C TYR A 310 -13.17 -34.42 2.20
N GLY A 311 -13.89 -35.10 3.08
CA GLY A 311 -14.18 -36.51 2.87
C GLY A 311 -15.51 -36.93 3.46
N TRP A 312 -16.17 -37.88 2.79
CA TRP A 312 -17.41 -38.46 3.25
C TRP A 312 -17.52 -39.94 2.90
N THR A 313 -18.30 -40.65 3.72
CA THR A 313 -18.74 -42.02 3.45
C THR A 313 -19.79 -42.02 2.35
N ILE A 314 -19.81 -43.05 1.50
CA ILE A 314 -20.96 -43.36 0.64
C ILE A 314 -21.68 -44.58 1.24
N PRO A 315 -22.63 -44.39 2.17
CA PRO A 315 -23.11 -45.48 3.03
C PRO A 315 -23.90 -46.56 2.26
N GLU A 316 -24.49 -46.17 1.13
CA GLU A 316 -25.32 -47.01 0.25
C GLU A 316 -24.52 -48.12 -0.44
N HIS A 317 -23.19 -48.09 -0.36
CA HIS A 317 -22.29 -49.05 -1.00
C HIS A 317 -21.44 -49.83 0.01
N ALA A 318 -21.76 -49.76 1.31
CA ALA A 318 -21.11 -50.57 2.32
C ALA A 318 -21.41 -52.06 2.07
N THR A 319 -20.36 -52.87 1.95
CA THR A 319 -20.48 -54.32 1.74
C THR A 319 -19.86 -55.07 2.91
N SER A 320 -20.42 -56.23 3.25
CA SER A 320 -19.88 -57.11 4.29
C SER A 320 -19.08 -58.24 3.64
N ASP A 321 -17.86 -58.47 4.12
CA ASP A 321 -17.01 -59.58 3.71
C ASP A 321 -16.50 -60.34 4.95
N GLN A 322 -17.10 -61.52 5.17
CA GLN A 322 -16.80 -62.59 6.14
C GLN A 322 -16.65 -62.16 7.62
N ASP A 323 -15.85 -61.15 7.97
CA ASP A 323 -15.67 -60.56 9.31
C ASP A 323 -15.36 -59.05 9.30
N ARG A 324 -15.42 -58.37 8.15
CA ARG A 324 -15.11 -56.94 8.00
C ARG A 324 -16.13 -56.26 7.06
N TRP A 325 -16.50 -55.03 7.38
CA TRP A 325 -17.19 -54.15 6.47
C TRP A 325 -16.19 -53.48 5.55
N ARG A 326 -16.50 -53.43 4.25
CA ARG A 326 -15.80 -52.62 3.26
C ARG A 326 -16.61 -51.34 3.08
N ILE A 327 -16.08 -50.22 3.57
CA ILE A 327 -16.73 -48.92 3.52
C ILE A 327 -16.11 -48.07 2.41
N PRO A 328 -16.87 -47.75 1.35
CA PRO A 328 -16.43 -46.79 0.35
C PRO A 328 -16.33 -45.39 0.93
N TRP A 329 -15.22 -44.73 0.65
CA TRP A 329 -14.92 -43.38 1.10
C TRP A 329 -14.47 -42.55 -0.09
N ARG A 330 -15.08 -41.38 -0.25
CA ARG A 330 -14.68 -40.40 -1.25
C ARG A 330 -13.95 -39.27 -0.53
N HIS A 331 -12.73 -39.01 -0.96
CA HIS A 331 -11.91 -37.93 -0.45
C HIS A 331 -11.63 -36.95 -1.59
N GLU A 332 -11.95 -35.68 -1.38
CA GLU A 332 -11.76 -34.62 -2.36
C GLU A 332 -10.69 -33.66 -1.86
N TYR A 333 -9.74 -33.38 -2.73
CA TYR A 333 -8.73 -32.36 -2.55
C TYR A 333 -9.03 -31.21 -3.50
N GLU A 334 -9.22 -30.02 -2.96
CA GLU A 334 -9.26 -28.79 -3.74
C GLU A 334 -7.87 -28.14 -3.71
N MET A 335 -7.20 -28.10 -4.86
CA MET A 335 -5.79 -27.72 -4.97
C MET A 335 -5.56 -26.52 -5.88
N TRP A 336 -4.59 -25.68 -5.52
CA TRP A 336 -4.08 -24.59 -6.36
C TRP A 336 -2.60 -24.85 -6.67
N LEU A 337 -2.26 -25.17 -7.93
CA LEU A 337 -0.90 -25.54 -8.32
C LEU A 337 -0.23 -24.50 -9.22
N ARG A 338 0.96 -24.04 -8.81
CA ARG A 338 1.77 -23.00 -9.47
C ARG A 338 2.93 -23.60 -10.28
N GLY A 339 3.54 -22.78 -11.15
CA GLY A 339 4.81 -23.12 -11.83
C GLY A 339 4.70 -24.17 -12.94
N HIS A 340 3.49 -24.57 -13.32
CA HIS A 340 3.26 -25.56 -14.36
C HIS A 340 2.87 -24.89 -15.68
N ALA A 341 3.65 -25.17 -16.72
CA ALA A 341 3.46 -24.60 -18.06
C ALA A 341 2.13 -25.05 -18.72
N THR A 342 1.63 -26.23 -18.35
CA THR A 342 0.39 -26.79 -18.89
C THR A 342 -0.52 -27.34 -17.80
N SER A 343 -1.83 -27.38 -18.06
CA SER A 343 -2.79 -28.02 -17.17
C SER A 343 -2.56 -29.52 -17.02
N ALA A 344 -1.95 -30.17 -18.02
CA ALA A 344 -1.60 -31.59 -17.96
C ALA A 344 -0.48 -31.87 -16.93
N ASP A 345 0.59 -31.05 -16.95
CA ASP A 345 1.69 -31.18 -15.98
C ASP A 345 1.20 -30.94 -14.56
N ALA A 346 0.34 -29.94 -14.39
CA ALA A 346 -0.27 -29.61 -13.12
C ALA A 346 -1.26 -30.68 -12.64
N THR A 347 -2.03 -31.31 -13.54
CA THR A 347 -2.91 -32.44 -13.22
C THR A 347 -2.11 -33.62 -12.66
N ALA A 348 -1.00 -33.98 -13.31
CA ALA A 348 -0.14 -35.07 -12.87
C ALA A 348 0.48 -34.78 -11.49
N ALA A 349 0.87 -33.52 -11.24
CA ALA A 349 1.35 -33.09 -9.93
C ALA A 349 0.26 -33.15 -8.85
N ALA A 350 -0.98 -32.72 -9.15
CA ALA A 350 -2.12 -32.79 -8.24
C ALA A 350 -2.40 -34.23 -7.79
N GLU A 351 -2.42 -35.18 -8.74
CA GLU A 351 -2.59 -36.60 -8.44
C GLU A 351 -1.48 -37.15 -7.58
N ALA A 352 -0.23 -36.80 -7.88
CA ALA A 352 0.92 -37.27 -7.12
C ALA A 352 0.89 -36.77 -5.68
N LEU A 353 0.52 -35.51 -5.47
CA LEU A 353 0.38 -34.88 -4.16
C LEU A 353 -0.76 -35.50 -3.35
N ALA A 354 -1.93 -35.67 -3.94
CA ALA A 354 -3.07 -36.34 -3.28
C ALA A 354 -2.73 -37.78 -2.89
N ARG A 355 -2.04 -38.53 -3.77
CA ARG A 355 -1.58 -39.89 -3.47
C ARG A 355 -0.55 -39.92 -2.34
N ALA A 356 0.41 -39.00 -2.35
CA ALA A 356 1.43 -38.92 -1.32
C ALA A 356 0.82 -38.60 0.05
N ASP A 357 -0.11 -37.63 0.10
CA ASP A 357 -0.83 -37.26 1.31
C ASP A 357 -1.67 -38.42 1.84
N LEU A 358 -2.49 -39.07 0.99
CA LEU A 358 -3.25 -40.26 1.40
C LEU A 358 -2.37 -41.39 1.91
N THR A 359 -1.23 -41.63 1.25
CA THR A 359 -0.29 -42.68 1.67
C THR A 359 0.30 -42.37 3.04
N GLN A 360 0.61 -41.10 3.31
CA GLN A 360 1.13 -40.66 4.60
C GLN A 360 0.04 -40.67 5.69
N ALA A 361 -1.13 -40.09 5.41
CA ALA A 361 -2.25 -39.99 6.35
C ALA A 361 -2.80 -41.36 6.75
N LEU A 362 -2.77 -42.33 5.82
CA LEU A 362 -3.25 -43.70 6.04
C LEU A 362 -2.13 -44.70 6.32
N ALA A 363 -0.93 -44.23 6.66
CA ALA A 363 0.18 -45.10 7.03
C ALA A 363 -0.20 -46.00 8.23
N GLY A 364 -0.13 -47.32 8.04
CA GLY A 364 -0.51 -48.31 9.07
C GLY A 364 -2.02 -48.61 9.14
N ILE A 365 -2.85 -48.01 8.29
CA ILE A 365 -4.26 -48.34 8.12
C ILE A 365 -4.40 -49.20 6.86
N ASP A 366 -4.95 -50.41 6.99
CA ASP A 366 -5.34 -51.23 5.82
C ASP A 366 -6.32 -50.40 4.97
N HIS A 367 -6.01 -50.12 3.71
CA HIS A 367 -6.90 -49.44 2.78
C HIS A 367 -6.61 -49.88 1.35
N ASN A 368 -7.63 -49.82 0.49
CA ASN A 368 -7.47 -50.01 -0.95
C ASN A 368 -7.87 -48.73 -1.67
N LEU A 369 -6.91 -48.08 -2.33
CA LEU A 369 -7.18 -46.98 -3.26
C LEU A 369 -7.73 -47.57 -4.55
N ILE A 370 -8.98 -47.24 -4.89
CA ILE A 370 -9.68 -47.79 -6.05
C ILE A 370 -9.38 -46.94 -7.28
N THR A 371 -9.65 -45.64 -7.19
CA THR A 371 -9.53 -44.70 -8.29
C THR A 371 -9.08 -43.35 -7.75
N VAL A 372 -8.23 -42.67 -8.53
CA VAL A 372 -7.97 -41.24 -8.36
C VAL A 372 -8.37 -40.59 -9.67
N THR A 373 -9.27 -39.62 -9.60
CA THR A 373 -9.76 -38.87 -10.74
C THR A 373 -9.54 -37.39 -10.47
N THR A 374 -8.89 -36.71 -11.40
CA THR A 374 -8.68 -35.27 -11.33
C THR A 374 -9.55 -34.57 -12.34
N SER A 375 -10.29 -33.56 -11.89
CA SER A 375 -10.98 -32.61 -12.77
C SER A 375 -10.30 -31.27 -12.70
N VAL A 376 -9.98 -30.73 -13.88
CA VAL A 376 -9.49 -29.36 -14.03
C VAL A 376 -10.70 -28.43 -14.06
N GLU A 377 -10.80 -27.55 -13.08
CA GLU A 377 -11.89 -26.56 -13.04
C GLU A 377 -11.53 -25.33 -13.88
N GLY A 378 -10.24 -25.01 -13.98
CA GLY A 378 -9.73 -24.01 -14.91
C GLY A 378 -8.33 -23.51 -14.58
N VAL A 379 -7.84 -22.58 -15.41
CA VAL A 379 -6.69 -21.73 -15.07
C VAL A 379 -7.25 -20.50 -14.35
N GLY A 380 -6.93 -20.39 -13.06
CA GLY A 380 -7.39 -19.31 -12.19
C GLY A 380 -6.24 -18.38 -11.82
N VAL A 381 -6.60 -17.27 -11.19
CA VAL A 381 -5.63 -16.43 -10.48
C VAL A 381 -5.68 -16.83 -9.02
N ASP A 382 -4.50 -17.14 -8.47
CA ASP A 382 -4.38 -17.52 -7.07
C ASP A 382 -4.52 -16.26 -6.20
N LEU A 383 -5.66 -16.12 -5.54
CA LEU A 383 -5.94 -15.03 -4.60
C LEU A 383 -5.50 -15.38 -3.16
N TYR A 384 -5.09 -16.63 -2.90
CA TYR A 384 -4.63 -17.10 -1.59
C TYR A 384 -3.11 -16.95 -1.41
N LEU A 385 -2.49 -16.03 -2.13
CA LEU A 385 -1.10 -15.65 -1.91
C LEU A 385 -0.91 -15.20 -0.46
N ASP A 386 -0.13 -15.98 0.29
CA ASP A 386 0.74 -15.38 1.29
C ASP A 386 1.79 -14.57 0.52
N PRO A 387 1.80 -13.23 0.68
CA PRO A 387 2.72 -12.35 -0.03
C PRO A 387 4.21 -12.64 0.18
N ASP A 388 4.55 -13.46 1.18
CA ASP A 388 5.93 -13.81 1.52
C ASP A 388 6.37 -15.18 0.97
N SER A 389 5.48 -15.92 0.31
CA SER A 389 5.72 -17.29 -0.19
C SER A 389 5.96 -17.35 -1.71
N ASP A 390 7.15 -16.90 -2.14
CA ASP A 390 7.74 -17.33 -3.42
C ASP A 390 8.70 -18.51 -3.20
#